data_AF-A0A517R254-F1
#
_entry.id   AF-A0A517R254-F1
#
_cell.length_a   1.000
_cell.length_b   1.000
_cell.length_c   1.000
_cell.angle_alpha   90.00
_cell.angle_beta   90.00
_cell.angle_gamma   90.00
#
_symmetry.space_group_name_H-M   'P 1'
#
loop_
_entity.id
_entity.type
_entity.pdbx_description
1 polymer ?
#
loop_
_entity_poly.entity_id
_entity_poly.type
_entity_poly.pdbx_seq_one_letter_code
_entity_poly.pdbx_strand_id
1 'polypeptide(L)'
;MLRNLWNDELGLIISAELVLVLTIGVIGVVVGLNAVAKSVNHELMDVASAIGAVDQSYFVSGFFNQHLNAGKAGFGFADRADECDCAVLITPFPAVKVDRVFGPGSGGPEAGAIRGGR
;
A
#
# COMPACT_ATOMS: atom_id res chain seq x y z
N MET A 1 9.98 -43.49 -51.59
CA MET A 1 10.46 -42.79 -50.38
C MET A 1 10.20 -41.28 -50.47
N LEU A 2 10.70 -40.55 -51.48
CA LEU A 2 10.40 -39.11 -51.70
C LEU A 2 8.89 -38.77 -51.82
N ARG A 3 8.11 -39.68 -52.41
CA ARG A 3 6.64 -39.54 -52.58
C ARG A 3 5.85 -39.63 -51.26
N ASN A 4 6.40 -40.29 -50.25
CA ASN A 4 5.76 -40.40 -48.93
C ASN A 4 5.98 -39.12 -48.12
N LEU A 5 7.14 -38.47 -48.26
CA LEU A 5 7.42 -37.17 -47.63
C LEU A 5 6.59 -36.03 -48.25
N TRP A 6 6.27 -36.12 -49.54
CA TRP A 6 5.37 -35.16 -50.22
C TRP A 6 3.89 -35.31 -49.87
N ASN A 7 3.46 -36.49 -49.41
CA ASN A 7 2.09 -36.76 -48.96
C ASN A 7 1.95 -36.65 -47.42
N ASP A 8 3.01 -36.27 -46.70
CA ASP A 8 3.03 -36.14 -45.24
C ASP A 8 2.68 -34.71 -44.78
N GLU A 9 1.84 -34.01 -45.55
CA GLU A 9 1.36 -32.65 -45.24
C GLU A 9 0.37 -32.65 -44.05
N LEU A 10 -0.28 -33.79 -43.78
CA LEU A 10 -1.27 -33.93 -42.70
C LEU A 10 -0.65 -33.77 -41.30
N GLY A 11 0.61 -34.18 -41.08
CA GLY A 11 1.30 -34.03 -39.80
C GLY A 11 1.89 -32.64 -39.56
N LEU A 12 2.40 -32.00 -40.63
CA LEU A 12 3.02 -30.67 -40.56
C LEU A 12 1.98 -29.58 -40.25
N ILE A 13 0.81 -29.65 -40.89
CA ILE A 13 -0.30 -28.68 -40.76
C ILE A 13 -0.90 -28.70 -39.35
N ILE A 14 -1.14 -29.90 -38.78
CA ILE A 14 -1.70 -30.04 -37.43
C ILE A 14 -0.73 -29.52 -36.36
N SER A 15 0.59 -29.65 -36.56
CA SER A 15 1.60 -29.15 -35.62
C SER A 15 1.73 -27.62 -35.65
N ALA A 16 1.66 -27.01 -36.83
CA ALA A 16 1.80 -25.57 -37.01
C ALA A 16 0.60 -24.80 -36.41
N GLU A 17 -0.61 -25.33 -36.60
CA GLU A 17 -1.84 -24.76 -36.05
C GLU A 17 -1.86 -24.82 -34.51
N LEU A 18 -1.45 -25.96 -33.92
CA LEU A 18 -1.38 -26.10 -32.47
C LEU A 18 -0.35 -25.15 -31.85
N VAL A 19 0.80 -24.96 -32.49
CA VAL A 19 1.83 -24.01 -32.05
C VAL A 19 1.31 -22.57 -32.12
N LEU A 20 0.56 -22.22 -33.17
CA LEU A 20 -0.04 -20.89 -33.31
C LEU A 20 -1.07 -20.60 -32.20
N VAL A 21 -1.95 -21.56 -31.89
CA VAL A 21 -2.91 -21.42 -30.78
C VAL A 21 -2.20 -21.35 -29.43
N LEU A 22 -1.17 -22.18 -29.21
CA LEU A 22 -0.40 -22.17 -27.96
C LEU A 22 0.33 -20.85 -27.75
N THR A 23 0.95 -20.29 -28.79
CA THR A 23 1.68 -19.02 -28.68
C THR A 23 0.74 -17.85 -28.35
N ILE A 24 -0.44 -17.79 -28.99
CA ILE A 24 -1.47 -16.80 -28.64
C ILE A 24 -1.97 -17.02 -27.21
N GLY A 25 -2.19 -18.28 -26.81
CA GLY A 25 -2.60 -18.64 -25.45
C GLY A 25 -1.59 -18.21 -24.39
N VAL A 26 -0.29 -18.47 -24.60
CA VAL A 26 0.78 -18.06 -23.68
C VAL A 26 0.84 -16.55 -23.57
N ILE A 27 0.78 -15.81 -24.69
CA ILE A 27 0.79 -14.34 -24.67
C ILE A 27 -0.43 -13.80 -23.92
N GLY A 28 -1.61 -14.39 -24.14
CA GLY A 28 -2.84 -14.05 -23.44
C GLY A 28 -2.75 -14.25 -21.92
N VAL A 29 -2.19 -15.39 -21.49
CA VAL A 29 -2.00 -15.67 -20.06
C VAL A 29 -0.97 -14.72 -19.44
N VAL A 30 0.13 -14.40 -20.13
CA VAL A 30 1.15 -13.48 -19.61
C VAL A 30 0.59 -12.07 -19.42
N VAL A 31 -0.14 -11.55 -20.41
CA VAL A 31 -0.78 -10.22 -20.30
C VAL A 31 -1.87 -10.23 -19.24
N GLY A 32 -2.70 -11.27 -19.20
CA GLY A 32 -3.75 -11.44 -18.19
C GLY A 32 -3.20 -11.50 -16.77
N LEU A 33 -2.15 -12.29 -16.54
CA LEU A 33 -1.52 -12.40 -15.22
C LEU A 33 -0.86 -11.08 -14.78
N ASN A 34 -0.24 -10.35 -15.71
CA ASN A 34 0.31 -9.02 -15.42
C ASN A 34 -0.79 -8.02 -15.03
N ALA A 35 -1.93 -8.04 -15.71
CA ALA A 35 -3.07 -7.20 -15.37
C ALA A 35 -3.62 -7.52 -13.97
N VAL A 36 -3.77 -8.81 -13.65
CA VAL A 36 -4.20 -9.25 -12.31
C VAL A 36 -3.19 -8.81 -11.24
N ALA A 37 -1.90 -9.01 -11.46
CA ALA A 37 -0.86 -8.63 -10.50
C ALA A 37 -0.88 -7.12 -10.21
N LYS A 38 -1.03 -6.29 -11.25
CA LYS A 38 -1.13 -4.83 -11.10
C LYS A 38 -2.40 -4.43 -10.35
N SER A 39 -3.54 -5.02 -10.70
CA SER A 39 -4.81 -4.75 -10.03
C SER A 39 -4.73 -5.07 -8.54
N VAL A 40 -4.20 -6.24 -8.18
CA VAL A 40 -4.04 -6.64 -6.77
C VAL A 40 -3.09 -5.69 -6.03
N ASN A 41 -1.96 -5.31 -6.64
CA ASN A 41 -1.04 -4.37 -6.00
C ASN A 41 -1.66 -3.00 -5.77
N HIS A 42 -2.47 -2.50 -6.71
CA HIS A 42 -3.19 -1.23 -6.52
C HIS A 42 -4.17 -1.31 -5.35
N GLU A 43 -4.98 -2.36 -5.28
CA GLU A 43 -5.91 -2.53 -4.16
C GLU A 43 -5.19 -2.70 -2.81
N LEU A 44 -4.08 -3.45 -2.79
CA LEU A 44 -3.27 -3.59 -1.57
C LEU A 44 -2.63 -2.27 -1.13
N MET A 45 -2.23 -1.42 -2.07
CA MET A 45 -1.74 -0.08 -1.78
C MET A 45 -2.83 0.80 -1.17
N ASP A 46 -4.05 0.73 -1.70
CA ASP A 46 -5.19 1.46 -1.16
C ASP A 46 -5.57 0.96 0.25
N VAL A 47 -5.52 -0.36 0.49
CA VAL A 47 -5.70 -0.95 1.83
C VAL A 47 -4.59 -0.51 2.79
N ALA A 48 -3.34 -0.53 2.35
CA ALA A 48 -2.20 -0.10 3.17
C ALA A 48 -2.35 1.38 3.56
N SER A 49 -2.78 2.22 2.64
CA SER A 49 -3.03 3.63 2.92
C SER A 49 -4.21 3.83 3.87
N ALA A 50 -5.29 3.06 3.72
CA ALA A 50 -6.43 3.12 4.63
C ALA A 50 -6.04 2.77 6.07
N ILE A 51 -5.13 1.80 6.27
CA ILE A 51 -4.60 1.43 7.59
C ILE A 51 -3.68 2.54 8.12
N GLY A 52 -2.79 3.09 7.29
CA GLY A 52 -1.90 4.19 7.68
C GLY A 52 -2.64 5.49 8.02
N ALA A 53 -3.82 5.71 7.43
CA ALA A 53 -4.64 6.88 7.72
C ALA A 53 -5.34 6.85 9.10
N VAL A 54 -5.21 5.76 9.87
CA VAL A 54 -5.80 5.63 11.21
C VAL A 54 -4.92 6.33 12.25
N ASP A 55 -5.51 7.20 13.07
CA ASP A 55 -4.83 7.79 14.23
C ASP A 55 -4.66 6.76 15.34
N GLN A 56 -3.42 6.43 15.68
CA GLN A 56 -3.05 5.47 16.72
C GLN A 56 -2.81 6.11 18.10
N SER A 57 -3.19 7.39 18.26
CA SER A 57 -3.11 8.11 19.53
C SER A 57 -4.19 7.68 20.50
N TYR A 58 -3.84 7.61 21.78
CA TYR A 58 -4.81 7.38 22.85
C TYR A 58 -4.43 8.14 24.12
N PHE A 59 -5.43 8.49 24.94
CA PHE A 59 -5.18 9.07 26.26
C PHE A 59 -6.17 8.53 27.29
N VAL A 60 -5.68 8.38 28.51
CA VAL A 60 -6.45 7.99 29.69
C VAL A 60 -6.30 9.12 30.71
N SER A 61 -7.42 9.74 31.08
CA SER A 61 -7.43 10.81 32.07
C SER A 61 -7.11 10.27 33.46
N GLY A 62 -6.21 10.94 34.16
CA GLY A 62 -6.00 10.71 35.58
C GLY A 62 -7.19 11.19 36.41
N PHE A 63 -7.26 10.75 37.66
CA PHE A 63 -8.27 11.21 38.59
C PHE A 63 -7.63 11.55 39.93
N PHE A 64 -8.11 12.63 40.53
CA PHE A 64 -7.72 13.10 41.84
C PHE A 64 -8.98 13.26 42.69
N ASN A 65 -8.85 13.03 43.99
CA ASN A 65 -9.94 13.30 44.91
C ASN A 65 -10.13 14.83 45.08
N GLN A 66 -11.28 15.24 45.62
CA GLN A 66 -11.65 16.65 45.77
C GLN A 66 -10.66 17.45 46.63
N HIS A 67 -9.94 16.78 47.53
CA HIS A 67 -8.95 17.40 48.43
C HIS A 67 -7.52 17.36 47.88
N LEU A 68 -7.30 16.85 46.66
CA LEU A 68 -6.02 16.79 45.93
C LEU A 68 -4.86 16.09 46.68
N ASN A 69 -5.16 15.32 47.72
CA ASN A 69 -4.20 14.58 48.53
C ASN A 69 -4.09 13.11 48.14
N ALA A 70 -4.95 12.62 47.25
CA ALA A 70 -4.86 11.29 46.67
C ALA A 70 -5.31 11.31 45.20
N GLY A 71 -4.52 10.70 44.33
CA GLY A 71 -4.88 10.58 42.92
C GLY A 71 -3.89 9.74 42.12
N LYS A 72 -4.24 9.53 40.85
CA LYS A 72 -3.41 8.88 39.84
C LYS A 72 -3.29 9.81 38.64
N ALA A 73 -2.06 10.02 38.18
CA ALA A 73 -1.81 10.74 36.94
C ALA A 73 -2.41 9.97 35.75
N GLY A 74 -2.83 10.71 34.73
CA GLY A 74 -3.21 10.14 33.46
C GLY A 74 -1.99 9.65 32.70
N PHE A 75 -2.22 8.85 31.66
CA PHE A 75 -1.18 8.42 30.73
C PHE A 75 -1.78 8.32 29.33
N GLY A 76 -0.92 8.32 28.33
CA GLY A 76 -1.35 8.22 26.95
C GLY A 76 -0.16 8.10 26.02
N PHE A 77 -0.48 7.93 24.75
CA PHE A 77 0.46 7.92 23.64
C PHE A 77 -0.05 8.88 22.57
N ALA A 78 0.83 9.76 22.12
CA ALA A 78 0.58 10.62 20.98
C ALA A 78 1.38 10.06 19.81
N ASP A 79 0.66 9.55 18.81
CA ASP A 79 1.27 9.11 17.57
C ASP A 79 1.83 10.35 16.83
N ARG A 80 3.04 10.23 16.31
CA ARG A 80 3.74 11.33 15.64
C ARG A 80 3.92 10.97 14.18
N ALA A 81 3.67 11.95 13.31
CA ALA A 81 3.92 11.83 11.89
C ALA A 81 5.29 11.21 11.61
N ASP A 82 5.30 10.12 10.85
CA ASP A 82 6.51 9.54 10.27
C ASP A 82 6.45 9.49 8.73
N GLU A 83 7.48 8.90 8.11
CA GLU A 83 7.60 8.81 6.65
C GLU A 83 6.39 8.13 5.98
N CYS A 84 5.63 7.32 6.74
CA CYS A 84 4.45 6.61 6.25
C CYS A 84 3.12 7.39 6.42
N ASP A 85 3.12 8.52 7.15
CA ASP A 85 1.94 9.35 7.41
C ASP A 85 1.76 10.51 6.41
N CYS A 86 2.81 10.85 5.64
CA CYS A 86 2.87 12.07 4.83
C CYS A 86 2.32 11.92 3.39
N ALA A 87 1.91 10.73 2.97
CA ALA A 87 1.33 10.52 1.66
C ALA A 87 -0.14 10.96 1.66
N VAL A 88 -0.38 12.24 1.37
CA VAL A 88 -1.71 12.80 1.17
C VAL A 88 -2.41 12.06 0.02
N LEU A 89 -3.26 11.08 0.35
CA LEU A 89 -4.38 10.72 -0.52
C LEU A 89 -5.47 11.77 -0.29
N ILE A 90 -5.71 12.60 -1.31
CA ILE A 90 -6.86 13.50 -1.37
C ILE A 90 -8.11 12.63 -1.49
N THR A 91 -8.67 12.19 -0.36
CA THR A 91 -10.00 11.58 -0.35
C THR A 91 -11.05 12.70 -0.25
N PRO A 92 -12.15 12.62 -1.01
CA PRO A 92 -13.19 13.65 -1.05
C PRO A 92 -14.15 13.58 0.16
N PHE A 93 -13.61 13.45 1.38
CA PHE A 93 -14.28 13.40 2.71
C PHE A 93 -14.78 12.02 3.22
N PRO A 94 -14.87 11.81 4.57
CA PRO A 94 -14.44 12.67 5.68
C PRO A 94 -13.19 12.15 6.45
N ALA A 95 -12.29 13.08 6.71
CA ALA A 95 -11.23 13.07 7.74
C ALA A 95 -10.24 11.89 7.74
N VAL A 96 -9.34 11.88 6.75
CA VAL A 96 -7.99 11.31 6.91
C VAL A 96 -7.29 11.99 8.08
N LYS A 97 -6.42 11.28 8.83
CA LYS A 97 -5.48 11.86 9.81
C LYS A 97 -4.85 13.13 9.20
N VAL A 98 -5.30 14.31 9.67
CA VAL A 98 -4.81 15.60 9.16
C VAL A 98 -3.66 16.03 10.04
N ASP A 99 -2.46 15.57 9.71
CA ASP A 99 -1.25 16.02 10.38
C ASP A 99 -0.94 17.45 9.92
N ARG A 100 -1.44 18.45 10.66
CA ARG A 100 -1.02 19.84 10.47
C ARG A 100 0.42 20.00 10.98
N VAL A 101 1.41 19.49 10.27
CA VAL A 101 2.79 19.85 10.55
C VAL A 101 3.15 21.12 9.79
N PHE A 102 2.87 22.27 10.42
CA PHE A 102 3.54 23.53 10.08
C PHE A 102 4.76 23.64 10.99
N GLY A 103 5.89 23.06 10.59
CA GLY A 103 7.12 23.14 11.37
C GLY A 103 8.26 22.32 10.78
N PRO A 104 9.49 22.84 10.68
CA PRO A 104 10.63 22.07 10.19
C PRO A 104 10.97 20.98 11.20
N GLY A 105 10.88 19.71 10.78
CA GLY A 105 11.14 18.55 11.65
C GLY A 105 10.07 17.47 11.65
N SER A 106 9.33 17.28 10.56
CA SER A 106 8.32 16.22 10.41
C SER A 106 8.90 14.87 9.95
N GLY A 107 10.22 14.70 9.90
CA GLY A 107 10.85 13.50 9.34
C GLY A 107 11.76 12.83 10.37
N GLY A 108 11.24 11.86 11.11
CA GLY A 108 12.03 10.86 11.85
C GLY A 108 13.27 11.38 12.60
N PRO A 109 14.33 10.57 12.79
CA PRO A 109 15.59 11.02 13.40
C PRO A 109 16.35 12.09 12.59
N GLU A 110 15.81 12.55 11.46
CA GLU A 110 16.30 13.67 10.62
C GLU A 110 15.59 15.00 10.91
N ALA A 111 14.64 15.01 11.86
CA ALA A 111 13.92 16.18 12.29
C ALA A 111 14.82 17.11 13.11
N GLY A 112 15.49 18.03 12.43
CA GLY A 112 16.31 19.08 13.02
C GLY A 112 15.59 19.81 14.16
N ALA A 113 16.30 19.97 15.28
CA ALA A 113 15.80 20.66 16.45
C ALA A 113 15.45 22.13 16.14
N ILE A 114 14.18 22.50 16.28
CA ILE A 114 13.82 23.91 16.43
C ILE A 114 14.06 24.30 17.88
N ARG A 115 15.25 24.87 18.13
CA ARG A 115 15.47 25.73 19.29
C ARG A 115 14.73 27.06 19.06
N GLY A 116 13.85 27.40 19.98
CA GLY A 116 13.32 28.74 20.22
C GLY A 116 12.35 28.65 21.38
N GLY A 117 12.47 29.35 22.50
CA GLY A 117 13.15 30.63 22.72
C GLY A 117 12.10 31.62 23.21
N ARG A 118 11.90 31.61 24.54
CA ARG A 118 10.92 32.36 25.38
C ARG A 118 9.46 31.96 25.28
#